data_AF-A0A9Y3QWF5-F1
#
_entry.id   AF-A0A9Y3QWF5-F1
#
_cell.length_a   1.000
_cell.length_b   1.000
_cell.length_c   1.000
_cell.angle_alpha   90.00
_cell.angle_beta   90.00
_cell.angle_gamma   90.00
#
_symmetry.space_group_name_H-M   'P 1'
#
loop_
_entity.id
_entity.type
_entity.pdbx_description
1 polymer ?
#
loop_
_entity_poly.entity_id
_entity_poly.type
_entity_poly.pdbx_seq_one_letter_code
_entity_poly.pdbx_strand_id
1 'polypeptide(L)'
;MTSLCRNLVALLFFVLPPMHSHFFTNAASASPPITHPQIIRVPDMGSEGQDDYDLIEYDTTTAPTRVVNVPKIHQKKQLCEYDPCSENQVPCVTLSEQTGCLCPGMSGANVRPHSPRIRALVPVSEGSDRGKIQVQWCAPSSVVSEYRIVIEGRDSEVPKFGDASRRGLVRSLEVGTKVCVLAVNKAGSSDPSEFSCKRYEFLESSDHTLMAWIIGGGVALLLLVVIAALICGKYKKFRKGKRDSTDGLTKVHVEHCDLDKCSSVVV
;
A
#
# COMPACT_ATOMS: atom_id res chain seq x y z
N MET A 1 43.59 26.55 -3.74
CA MET A 1 42.25 27.19 -3.69
C MET A 1 41.72 27.68 -5.05
N THR A 2 42.56 28.14 -5.99
CA THR A 2 42.10 28.63 -7.31
C THR A 2 41.57 27.53 -8.23
N SER A 3 42.16 26.33 -8.17
CA SER A 3 41.74 25.13 -8.94
C SER A 3 40.35 24.61 -8.50
N LEU A 4 40.10 24.55 -7.20
CA LEU A 4 38.85 24.05 -6.62
C LEU A 4 37.62 24.89 -7.02
N CYS A 5 37.73 26.22 -6.97
CA CYS A 5 36.62 27.10 -7.38
C CYS A 5 36.39 27.09 -8.91
N ARG A 6 37.35 26.65 -9.74
CA ARG A 6 37.15 26.51 -11.20
C ARG A 6 36.40 25.21 -11.52
N ASN A 7 36.70 24.14 -10.79
CA ASN A 7 36.02 22.85 -10.94
C ASN A 7 34.56 22.92 -10.46
N LEU A 8 34.23 23.71 -9.43
CA LEU A 8 32.86 23.92 -8.97
C LEU A 8 31.96 24.63 -10.00
N VAL A 9 32.52 25.59 -10.75
CA VAL A 9 31.79 26.28 -11.82
C VAL A 9 31.53 25.33 -13.00
N ALA A 10 32.49 24.47 -13.34
CA ALA A 10 32.29 23.46 -14.37
C ALA A 10 31.22 22.43 -13.96
N LEU A 11 31.19 22.02 -12.69
CA LEU A 11 30.21 21.06 -12.16
C LEU A 11 28.77 21.59 -12.24
N LEU A 12 28.55 22.89 -12.02
CA LEU A 12 27.24 23.53 -12.20
C LEU A 12 26.69 23.42 -13.63
N PHE A 13 27.56 23.46 -14.65
CA PHE A 13 27.13 23.31 -16.05
C PHE A 13 26.81 21.86 -16.43
N PHE A 14 27.37 20.86 -15.74
CA PHE A 14 27.09 19.44 -16.00
C PHE A 14 25.81 18.92 -15.32
N VAL A 15 25.27 19.63 -14.33
CA VAL A 15 24.12 19.18 -13.52
C VAL A 15 22.77 19.74 -14.03
N LEU A 16 22.77 20.62 -15.04
CA LEU A 16 21.56 21.10 -15.70
C LEU A 16 21.34 20.34 -17.02
N PRO A 17 20.43 19.34 -17.10
CA PRO A 17 20.08 18.72 -18.37
C PRO A 17 19.22 19.70 -19.19
N PRO A 18 19.25 19.60 -20.53
CA PRO A 18 18.36 20.39 -21.38
C PRO A 18 16.92 19.91 -21.18
N MET A 19 16.06 20.81 -20.73
CA MET A 19 14.61 20.58 -20.61
C MET A 19 14.02 20.33 -22.00
N HIS A 20 13.91 19.07 -22.43
CA HIS A 20 13.03 18.64 -23.52
C HIS A 20 11.79 18.01 -22.89
N SER A 21 10.75 18.81 -22.74
CA SER A 21 9.45 18.40 -22.23
C SER A 21 8.63 17.74 -23.35
N HIS A 22 8.59 16.41 -23.38
CA HIS A 22 7.52 15.69 -24.06
C HIS A 22 6.33 15.60 -23.10
N PHE A 23 5.33 16.45 -23.34
CA PHE A 23 4.03 16.37 -22.69
C PHE A 23 3.30 15.12 -23.20
N PHE A 24 3.24 14.06 -22.37
CA PHE A 24 2.27 13.00 -22.56
C PHE A 24 0.98 13.38 -21.83
N THR A 25 -0.02 13.76 -22.63
CA THR A 25 -1.39 14.02 -22.20
C THR A 25 -2.05 12.69 -21.80
N ASN A 26 -2.21 12.44 -20.51
CA ASN A 26 -3.09 11.37 -20.03
C ASN A 26 -4.52 11.88 -19.98
N ALA A 27 -5.39 11.27 -20.79
CA ALA A 27 -6.82 11.49 -20.71
C ALA A 27 -7.36 10.84 -19.44
N ALA A 28 -7.84 11.67 -18.51
CA ALA A 28 -8.63 11.21 -17.38
C ALA A 28 -9.99 10.71 -17.90
N SER A 29 -10.19 9.39 -17.87
CA SER A 29 -11.49 8.80 -18.14
C SER A 29 -12.42 9.10 -16.97
N ALA A 30 -13.42 9.93 -17.21
CA ALA A 30 -14.42 10.29 -16.23
C ALA A 30 -15.28 9.05 -15.90
N SER A 31 -15.22 8.59 -14.65
CA SER A 31 -16.18 7.65 -14.09
C SER A 31 -17.58 8.29 -14.05
N PRO A 32 -18.65 7.57 -14.45
CA PRO A 32 -20.00 8.08 -14.30
C PRO A 32 -20.39 8.19 -12.81
N PRO A 33 -21.31 9.11 -12.45
CA PRO A 33 -21.66 9.38 -11.08
C PRO A 33 -22.37 8.19 -10.42
N ILE A 34 -22.00 7.95 -9.16
CA ILE A 34 -22.58 6.97 -8.24
C ILE A 34 -24.06 7.27 -8.06
N THR A 35 -24.94 6.46 -8.66
CA THR A 35 -26.35 6.43 -8.31
C THR A 35 -26.52 5.66 -7.00
N HIS A 36 -26.80 6.41 -5.95
CA HIS A 36 -27.12 5.94 -4.60
C HIS A 36 -28.26 4.89 -4.63
N PRO A 37 -28.06 3.66 -4.13
CA PRO A 37 -29.16 2.72 -3.94
C PRO A 37 -30.12 3.27 -2.88
N GLN A 38 -31.40 3.38 -3.21
CA GLN A 38 -32.43 3.68 -2.21
C GLN A 38 -32.51 2.50 -1.24
N ILE A 39 -32.26 2.78 0.04
CA ILE A 39 -32.55 1.87 1.14
C ILE A 39 -34.07 1.74 1.20
N ILE A 40 -34.61 0.62 0.71
CA ILE A 40 -36.00 0.24 0.96
C ILE A 40 -36.07 -0.16 2.43
N ARG A 41 -36.50 0.78 3.27
CA ARG A 41 -37.02 0.44 4.60
C ARG A 41 -38.33 -0.29 4.37
N VAL A 42 -38.33 -1.59 4.63
CA VAL A 42 -39.57 -2.34 4.82
C VAL A 42 -40.18 -1.80 6.13
N PRO A 43 -41.38 -1.21 6.12
CA PRO A 43 -42.05 -0.87 7.36
C PRO A 43 -42.36 -2.16 8.11
N ASP A 44 -41.90 -2.18 9.36
CA ASP A 44 -42.36 -3.06 10.42
C ASP A 44 -43.89 -3.07 10.42
N MET A 45 -44.47 -4.10 9.82
CA MET A 45 -45.89 -4.41 9.97
C MET A 45 -46.02 -5.02 11.36
N GLY A 46 -46.33 -4.17 12.33
CA GLY A 46 -46.80 -4.58 13.64
C GLY A 46 -47.94 -5.58 13.46
N SER A 47 -47.65 -6.84 13.77
CA SER A 47 -48.66 -7.85 13.99
C SER A 47 -48.72 -8.05 15.50
N GLU A 48 -49.58 -7.27 16.15
CA GLU A 48 -50.14 -7.62 17.45
C GLU A 48 -50.95 -8.93 17.26
N GLY A 49 -50.24 -10.05 17.29
CA GLY A 49 -50.81 -11.37 17.50
C GLY A 49 -50.91 -11.60 19.00
N GLN A 50 -51.98 -11.09 19.59
CA GLN A 50 -52.41 -11.46 20.93
C GLN A 50 -52.98 -12.88 20.83
N ASP A 51 -52.14 -13.88 21.06
CA ASP A 51 -52.56 -15.27 21.10
C ASP A 51 -53.16 -15.53 22.51
N ASP A 52 -54.43 -15.18 22.70
CA ASP A 52 -55.23 -15.61 23.85
C ASP A 52 -55.54 -17.10 23.71
N TYR A 53 -54.80 -17.94 24.43
CA TYR A 53 -55.15 -19.34 24.66
C TYR A 53 -55.96 -19.44 25.95
N ASP A 54 -57.28 -19.52 25.81
CA ASP A 54 -58.20 -19.89 26.89
C ASP A 54 -57.86 -21.31 27.39
N LEU A 55 -57.20 -21.38 28.55
CA LEU A 55 -56.95 -22.63 29.25
C LEU A 55 -58.18 -22.97 30.10
N ILE A 56 -58.85 -24.07 29.76
CA ILE A 56 -60.04 -24.57 30.45
C ILE A 56 -59.71 -24.89 31.91
N GLU A 57 -60.43 -24.22 32.81
CA GLU A 57 -60.46 -24.41 34.25
C GLU A 57 -60.97 -25.82 34.60
N TYR A 58 -60.13 -26.62 35.26
CA TYR A 58 -60.57 -27.73 36.08
C TYR A 58 -59.92 -27.60 37.46
N ASP A 59 -60.74 -27.25 38.45
CA ASP A 59 -60.37 -27.23 39.85
C ASP A 59 -60.21 -28.66 40.37
N THR A 60 -58.99 -29.01 40.80
CA THR A 60 -58.78 -30.00 41.87
C THR A 60 -57.46 -29.68 42.60
N THR A 61 -57.60 -28.92 43.68
CA THR A 61 -56.74 -28.86 44.88
C THR A 61 -55.71 -30.00 45.02
N THR A 62 -54.40 -29.72 45.10
CA THR A 62 -53.39 -30.37 45.98
C THR A 62 -52.01 -29.66 45.98
N ALA A 63 -51.58 -29.21 47.18
CA ALA A 63 -50.23 -28.90 47.70
C ALA A 63 -49.31 -27.83 47.04
N PRO A 64 -48.70 -26.91 47.82
CA PRO A 64 -47.79 -25.89 47.29
C PRO A 64 -46.42 -26.49 46.98
N THR A 65 -46.13 -26.69 45.70
CA THR A 65 -44.75 -26.96 45.26
C THR A 65 -43.95 -25.68 45.39
N ARG A 66 -42.87 -25.69 46.18
CA ARG A 66 -41.89 -24.59 46.24
C ARG A 66 -41.41 -24.28 44.82
N VAL A 67 -41.86 -23.16 44.27
CA VAL A 67 -41.29 -22.60 43.05
C VAL A 67 -39.89 -22.12 43.43
N VAL A 68 -38.89 -22.96 43.17
CA VAL A 68 -37.51 -22.50 43.12
C VAL A 68 -37.44 -21.60 41.90
N ASN A 69 -37.52 -20.29 42.12
CA ASN A 69 -37.19 -19.29 41.11
C ASN A 69 -35.70 -19.46 40.78
N VAL A 70 -35.40 -20.37 39.85
CA VAL A 70 -34.11 -20.36 39.17
C VAL A 70 -34.09 -19.07 38.38
N PRO A 71 -33.17 -18.13 38.64
CA PRO A 71 -33.04 -16.97 37.79
C PRO A 71 -32.77 -17.49 36.39
N LYS A 72 -33.69 -17.27 35.45
CA LYS A 72 -33.38 -17.39 34.02
C LYS A 72 -32.37 -16.30 33.73
N ILE A 73 -31.10 -16.60 33.96
CA ILE A 73 -30.00 -15.82 33.40
C ILE A 73 -30.19 -15.98 31.90
N HIS A 74 -30.81 -14.98 31.29
CA HIS A 74 -30.81 -14.81 29.84
C HIS A 74 -29.38 -14.50 29.44
N GLN A 75 -28.53 -15.53 29.47
CA GLN A 75 -27.18 -15.46 28.93
C GLN A 75 -27.38 -15.38 27.42
N LYS A 76 -27.37 -14.16 26.90
CA LYS A 76 -27.41 -13.89 25.47
C LYS A 76 -26.27 -14.68 24.85
N LYS A 77 -26.58 -15.78 24.15
CA LYS A 77 -25.57 -16.63 23.56
C LYS A 77 -24.74 -15.80 22.58
N GLN A 78 -23.47 -15.60 22.91
CA GLN A 78 -22.54 -14.78 22.13
C GLN A 78 -22.10 -15.54 20.87
N LEU A 79 -21.86 -14.81 19.77
CA LEU A 79 -21.28 -15.39 18.56
C LEU A 79 -19.82 -15.80 18.82
N CYS A 80 -19.39 -16.89 18.18
CA CYS A 80 -18.00 -17.32 18.24
C CYS A 80 -17.08 -16.29 17.60
N GLU A 81 -15.93 -16.06 18.21
CA GLU A 81 -14.86 -15.25 17.61
C GLU A 81 -14.17 -16.08 16.52
N TYR A 82 -14.72 -16.00 15.32
CA TYR A 82 -14.27 -16.74 14.14
C TYR A 82 -14.16 -15.77 12.96
N ASP A 83 -12.97 -15.64 12.36
CA ASP A 83 -12.74 -14.77 11.19
C ASP A 83 -12.69 -15.62 9.90
N PRO A 84 -13.69 -15.55 9.01
CA PRO A 84 -13.68 -16.31 7.77
C PRO A 84 -12.46 -16.05 6.87
N CYS A 85 -11.73 -14.96 7.07
CA CYS A 85 -10.56 -14.57 6.30
C CYS A 85 -9.22 -15.05 6.90
N SER A 86 -9.23 -15.60 8.11
CA SER A 86 -8.02 -16.10 8.78
C SER A 86 -7.73 -17.55 8.41
N GLU A 87 -6.46 -17.85 8.17
CA GLU A 87 -5.98 -19.16 7.75
C GLU A 87 -5.57 -20.02 8.94
N ASN A 88 -5.80 -21.33 8.86
CA ASN A 88 -5.43 -22.30 9.90
C ASN A 88 -5.95 -21.97 11.31
N GLN A 89 -7.02 -21.18 11.41
CA GLN A 89 -7.71 -20.95 12.67
C GLN A 89 -8.49 -22.19 13.11
N VAL A 90 -8.81 -22.26 14.41
CA VAL A 90 -9.69 -23.30 14.96
C VAL A 90 -11.07 -23.22 14.28
N PRO A 91 -11.61 -24.33 13.76
CA PRO A 91 -12.95 -24.33 13.16
C PRO A 91 -14.00 -23.84 14.16
N CYS A 92 -14.98 -23.07 13.65
CA CYS A 92 -16.03 -22.50 14.51
C CYS A 92 -16.75 -23.58 15.32
N VAL A 93 -17.00 -24.75 14.73
CA VAL A 93 -17.67 -25.88 15.40
C VAL A 93 -16.95 -26.27 16.69
N THR A 94 -15.62 -26.34 16.64
CA THR A 94 -14.79 -26.64 17.81
C THR A 94 -14.83 -25.50 18.84
N LEU A 95 -14.86 -24.24 18.41
CA LEU A 95 -15.03 -23.10 19.32
C LEU A 95 -16.39 -23.12 20.03
N SER A 96 -17.45 -23.51 19.31
CA SER A 96 -18.80 -23.66 19.85
C SER A 96 -18.86 -24.77 20.90
N GLU A 97 -18.21 -25.90 20.64
CA GLU A 97 -18.10 -27.01 21.60
C GLU A 97 -17.32 -26.62 22.86
N GLN A 98 -16.25 -25.83 22.74
CA GLN A 98 -15.40 -25.43 23.86
C GLN A 98 -16.01 -24.32 24.73
N THR A 99 -16.71 -23.36 24.11
CA THR A 99 -17.13 -22.12 24.80
C THR A 99 -18.64 -21.94 24.88
N GLY A 100 -19.43 -22.76 24.17
CA GLY A 100 -20.88 -22.62 24.06
C GLY A 100 -21.33 -21.44 23.19
N CYS A 101 -20.42 -20.81 22.44
CA CYS A 101 -20.74 -19.73 21.51
C CYS A 101 -21.54 -20.22 20.30
N LEU A 102 -22.19 -19.29 19.60
CA LEU A 102 -22.96 -19.57 18.38
C LEU A 102 -22.11 -19.36 17.13
N CYS A 103 -22.05 -20.37 16.27
CA CYS A 103 -21.49 -20.23 14.94
C CYS A 103 -22.49 -19.63 13.95
N PRO A 104 -22.00 -18.90 12.93
CA PRO A 104 -22.85 -18.53 11.81
C PRO A 104 -23.39 -19.78 11.12
N GLY A 105 -24.62 -19.71 10.62
CA GLY A 105 -25.22 -20.80 9.85
C GLY A 105 -24.43 -21.05 8.57
N MET A 106 -24.20 -22.33 8.24
CA MET A 106 -23.51 -22.75 7.03
C MET A 106 -24.42 -23.65 6.20
N SER A 107 -24.38 -23.49 4.88
CA SER A 107 -25.02 -24.46 3.99
C SER A 107 -24.31 -25.81 4.06
N GLY A 108 -25.09 -26.90 4.05
CA GLY A 108 -24.57 -28.26 4.19
C GLY A 108 -23.77 -28.72 2.97
N ALA A 109 -22.98 -29.78 3.14
CA ALA A 109 -22.09 -30.28 2.09
C ALA A 109 -22.81 -30.76 0.81
N ASN A 110 -24.11 -31.10 0.89
CA ASN A 110 -24.93 -31.48 -0.28
C ASN A 110 -25.54 -30.28 -1.02
N VAL A 111 -25.28 -29.06 -0.57
CA VAL A 111 -25.74 -27.82 -1.19
C VAL A 111 -24.54 -27.15 -1.83
N ARG A 112 -24.70 -26.64 -3.06
CA ARG A 112 -23.62 -25.92 -3.75
C ARG A 112 -23.08 -24.79 -2.85
N PRO A 113 -21.75 -24.63 -2.70
CA PRO A 113 -21.20 -23.58 -1.85
C PRO A 113 -21.56 -22.18 -2.37
N HIS A 114 -21.71 -21.23 -1.46
CA HIS A 114 -21.67 -19.82 -1.81
C HIS A 114 -20.26 -19.44 -2.26
N SER A 115 -20.15 -18.41 -3.10
CA SER A 115 -18.86 -17.98 -3.61
C SER A 115 -17.99 -17.38 -2.48
N PRO A 116 -16.67 -17.63 -2.47
CA PRO A 116 -15.76 -16.98 -1.53
C PRO A 116 -15.57 -15.49 -1.90
N ARG A 117 -14.99 -14.71 -1.00
CA ARG A 117 -14.71 -13.28 -1.26
C ARG A 117 -13.22 -13.01 -1.34
N ILE A 118 -12.74 -12.52 -2.48
CA ILE A 118 -11.35 -12.09 -2.64
C ILE A 118 -11.13 -10.81 -1.83
N ARG A 119 -10.10 -10.80 -0.97
CA ARG A 119 -9.63 -9.59 -0.28
C ARG A 119 -8.61 -8.84 -1.12
N ALA A 120 -7.59 -9.54 -1.59
CA ALA A 120 -6.43 -8.91 -2.23
C ALA A 120 -5.76 -9.82 -3.25
N LEU A 121 -5.15 -9.18 -4.24
CA LEU A 121 -4.18 -9.76 -5.16
C LEU A 121 -2.87 -9.03 -4.90
N VAL A 122 -1.93 -9.69 -4.23
CA VAL A 122 -0.70 -9.05 -3.73
C VAL A 122 0.49 -9.60 -4.52
N PRO A 123 1.28 -8.75 -5.21
CA PRO A 123 2.52 -9.20 -5.83
C PRO A 123 3.54 -9.56 -4.76
N VAL A 124 4.25 -10.67 -4.96
CA VAL A 124 5.34 -11.09 -4.08
C VAL A 124 6.63 -10.41 -4.56
N SER A 125 7.23 -9.57 -3.71
CA SER A 125 8.43 -8.79 -4.02
C SER A 125 9.74 -9.50 -3.67
N GLU A 126 9.71 -10.49 -2.77
CA GLU A 126 10.90 -11.10 -2.18
C GLU A 126 10.83 -12.64 -2.16
N GLY A 127 11.99 -13.29 -2.01
CA GLY A 127 12.11 -14.75 -1.92
C GLY A 127 12.01 -15.48 -3.27
N SER A 128 11.90 -16.81 -3.20
CA SER A 128 11.81 -17.70 -4.37
C SER A 128 10.53 -17.53 -5.19
N ASP A 129 9.49 -16.97 -4.57
CA ASP A 129 8.19 -16.73 -5.19
C ASP A 129 8.06 -15.32 -5.78
N ARG A 130 9.16 -14.55 -5.87
CA ARG A 130 9.16 -13.21 -6.45
C ARG A 130 8.56 -13.21 -7.86
N GLY A 131 7.66 -12.25 -8.10
CA GLY A 131 6.95 -12.11 -9.38
C GLY A 131 5.69 -12.98 -9.49
N LYS A 132 5.41 -13.85 -8.52
CA LYS A 132 4.10 -14.50 -8.37
C LYS A 132 3.11 -13.55 -7.69
N ILE A 133 1.83 -13.85 -7.86
CA ILE A 133 0.75 -13.12 -7.20
C ILE A 133 0.13 -14.01 -6.12
N GLN A 134 0.06 -13.48 -4.91
CA GLN A 134 -0.66 -14.09 -3.81
C GLN A 134 -2.12 -13.63 -3.83
N VAL A 135 -3.03 -14.57 -4.05
CA VAL A 135 -4.48 -14.37 -3.95
C VAL A 135 -4.88 -14.60 -2.50
N GLN A 136 -5.62 -13.67 -1.90
CA GLN A 136 -6.14 -13.78 -0.53
C GLN A 136 -7.67 -13.73 -0.55
N TRP A 137 -8.33 -14.62 0.17
CA TRP A 137 -9.80 -14.71 0.21
C TRP A 137 -10.35 -15.04 1.59
N CYS A 138 -11.65 -14.81 1.76
CA CYS A 138 -12.43 -15.24 2.91
C CYS A 138 -13.33 -16.41 2.53
N ALA A 139 -13.50 -17.34 3.48
CA ALA A 139 -14.40 -18.47 3.32
C ALA A 139 -15.88 -18.03 3.25
N PRO A 140 -16.69 -18.73 2.45
CA PRO A 140 -18.14 -18.54 2.46
C PRO A 140 -18.79 -19.21 3.67
N SER A 141 -20.04 -18.86 3.95
CA SER A 141 -20.90 -19.57 4.92
C SER A 141 -21.45 -20.87 4.33
N SER A 142 -20.55 -21.79 3.97
CA SER A 142 -20.85 -23.07 3.33
C SER A 142 -19.81 -24.11 3.71
N VAL A 143 -20.18 -25.39 3.71
CA VAL A 143 -19.19 -26.46 3.80
C VAL A 143 -18.37 -26.51 2.51
N VAL A 144 -17.04 -26.41 2.64
CA VAL A 144 -16.05 -26.42 1.55
C VAL A 144 -15.06 -27.54 1.80
N SER A 145 -14.70 -28.29 0.76
CA SER A 145 -13.64 -29.30 0.78
C SER A 145 -12.34 -28.80 0.15
N GLU A 146 -12.43 -27.93 -0.86
CA GLU A 146 -11.26 -27.30 -1.51
C GLU A 146 -11.63 -25.95 -2.14
N TYR A 147 -10.62 -25.12 -2.40
CA TYR A 147 -10.72 -23.93 -3.23
C TYR A 147 -9.98 -24.11 -4.55
N ARG A 148 -10.48 -23.47 -5.60
CA ARG A 148 -9.86 -23.46 -6.94
C ARG A 148 -9.67 -22.03 -7.42
N ILE A 149 -8.53 -21.73 -8.04
CA ILE A 149 -8.27 -20.41 -8.61
C ILE A 149 -8.29 -20.47 -10.12
N VAL A 150 -9.27 -19.80 -10.73
CA VAL A 150 -9.44 -19.70 -12.18
C VAL A 150 -8.94 -18.35 -12.67
N ILE A 151 -8.17 -18.35 -13.75
CA ILE A 151 -7.56 -17.15 -14.33
C ILE A 151 -8.10 -16.99 -15.75
N GLU A 152 -8.59 -15.79 -16.07
CA GLU A 152 -9.10 -15.44 -17.41
C GLU A 152 -8.04 -15.68 -18.49
N GLY A 153 -8.42 -16.37 -19.58
CA GLY A 153 -7.54 -16.68 -20.70
C GLY A 153 -6.53 -17.79 -20.46
N ARG A 154 -6.68 -18.58 -19.39
CA ARG A 154 -5.76 -19.67 -19.06
C ARG A 154 -6.53 -20.97 -18.77
N ASP A 155 -6.45 -21.92 -19.70
CA ASP A 155 -7.10 -23.24 -19.60
C ASP A 155 -6.18 -24.33 -19.00
N SER A 156 -5.03 -23.93 -18.45
CA SER A 156 -4.10 -24.87 -17.81
C SER A 156 -4.66 -25.42 -16.48
N GLU A 157 -3.97 -26.41 -15.91
CA GLU A 157 -4.28 -27.00 -14.61
C GLU A 157 -4.64 -25.93 -13.56
N VAL A 158 -5.87 -26.05 -13.02
CA VAL A 158 -6.46 -25.13 -12.06
C VAL A 158 -5.87 -25.41 -10.67
N PRO A 159 -5.12 -24.48 -10.06
CA PRO A 159 -4.52 -24.70 -8.74
C PRO A 159 -5.61 -24.95 -7.68
N LYS A 160 -5.36 -25.97 -6.84
CA LYS A 160 -6.25 -26.40 -5.76
C LYS A 160 -5.64 -26.11 -4.39
N PHE A 161 -6.46 -25.69 -3.46
CA PHE A 161 -6.08 -25.35 -2.09
C PHE A 161 -7.03 -26.02 -1.09
N GLY A 162 -6.53 -26.34 0.11
CA GLY A 162 -7.34 -26.98 1.14
C GLY A 162 -8.47 -26.09 1.66
N ASP A 163 -9.44 -26.69 2.34
CA ASP A 163 -10.58 -26.02 2.98
C ASP A 163 -10.17 -24.99 4.06
N ALA A 164 -9.05 -25.22 4.74
CA ALA A 164 -8.48 -24.28 5.70
C ALA A 164 -7.71 -23.11 5.06
N SER A 165 -7.40 -23.18 3.76
CA SER A 165 -6.59 -22.17 3.08
C SER A 165 -7.34 -20.86 2.86
N ARG A 166 -6.64 -19.74 3.06
CA ARG A 166 -7.13 -18.38 2.77
C ARG A 166 -6.20 -17.60 1.86
N ARG A 167 -5.08 -18.21 1.48
CA ARG A 167 -4.14 -17.68 0.50
C ARG A 167 -3.70 -18.74 -0.49
N GLY A 168 -3.35 -18.30 -1.69
CA GLY A 168 -2.85 -19.17 -2.75
C GLY A 168 -1.92 -18.40 -3.67
N LEU A 169 -0.86 -19.06 -4.14
CA LEU A 169 0.10 -18.47 -5.07
C LEU A 169 -0.26 -18.85 -6.50
N VAL A 170 -0.36 -17.84 -7.36
CA VAL A 170 -0.48 -18.02 -8.81
C VAL A 170 0.73 -17.41 -9.51
N ARG A 171 0.96 -17.84 -10.75
CA ARG A 171 2.04 -17.28 -11.59
C ARG A 171 1.82 -15.79 -11.84
N SER A 172 2.81 -15.14 -12.45
CA SER A 172 2.72 -13.75 -12.88
C SER A 172 1.43 -13.49 -13.68
N LEU A 173 0.78 -12.37 -13.39
CA LEU A 173 -0.44 -11.92 -14.05
C LEU A 173 -0.18 -10.61 -14.78
N GLU A 174 -0.86 -10.43 -15.91
CA GLU A 174 -0.88 -9.16 -16.62
C GLU A 174 -1.88 -8.21 -15.95
N VAL A 175 -1.63 -6.90 -16.06
CA VAL A 175 -2.54 -5.89 -15.52
C VAL A 175 -3.88 -6.00 -16.24
N GLY A 176 -4.95 -6.02 -15.45
CA GLY A 176 -6.31 -6.21 -15.93
C GLY A 176 -6.76 -7.67 -15.97
N THR A 177 -5.89 -8.68 -15.87
CA THR A 177 -6.32 -10.10 -15.89
C THR A 177 -7.28 -10.40 -14.75
N LYS A 178 -8.45 -10.99 -15.05
CA LYS A 178 -9.42 -11.39 -14.03
C LYS A 178 -9.04 -12.72 -13.38
N VAL A 179 -9.03 -12.73 -12.05
CA VAL A 179 -8.79 -13.92 -11.21
C VAL A 179 -10.04 -14.19 -10.40
N CYS A 180 -10.50 -15.44 -10.38
CA CYS A 180 -11.66 -15.89 -9.62
C CYS A 180 -11.27 -17.01 -8.66
N VAL A 181 -11.78 -16.96 -7.43
CA VAL A 181 -11.69 -18.07 -6.46
C VAL A 181 -13.04 -18.76 -6.40
N LEU A 182 -13.05 -20.08 -6.51
CA LEU A 182 -14.24 -20.93 -6.41
C LEU A 182 -14.13 -21.81 -5.18
N ALA A 183 -15.23 -21.95 -4.45
CA ALA A 183 -15.37 -22.91 -3.36
C ALA A 183 -15.99 -24.20 -3.89
N VAL A 184 -15.49 -25.35 -3.45
CA VAL A 184 -15.93 -26.66 -3.95
C VAL A 184 -16.34 -27.56 -2.78
N ASN A 185 -17.42 -28.30 -2.96
CA ASN A 185 -17.79 -29.43 -2.10
C ASN A 185 -18.39 -30.57 -2.94
N LYS A 186 -18.99 -31.58 -2.31
CA LYS A 186 -19.58 -32.74 -3.00
C LYS A 186 -20.76 -32.39 -3.92
N ALA A 187 -21.41 -31.25 -3.72
CA ALA A 187 -22.48 -30.77 -4.60
C ALA A 187 -21.96 -29.99 -5.83
N GLY A 188 -20.64 -29.72 -5.89
CA GLY A 188 -19.99 -29.06 -7.00
C GLY A 188 -19.24 -27.78 -6.59
N SER A 189 -18.98 -26.92 -7.57
CA SER A 189 -18.30 -25.64 -7.38
C SER A 189 -19.29 -24.48 -7.29
N SER A 190 -18.95 -23.46 -6.50
CA SER A 190 -19.67 -22.18 -6.47
C SER A 190 -19.58 -21.48 -7.83
N ASP A 191 -20.60 -20.71 -8.19
CA ASP A 191 -20.57 -19.88 -9.39
C ASP A 191 -19.67 -18.63 -9.17
N PRO A 192 -18.95 -18.15 -10.21
CA PRO A 192 -18.19 -16.91 -10.12
C PRO A 192 -19.11 -15.70 -9.83
N SER A 193 -18.72 -14.86 -8.88
CA SER A 193 -19.46 -13.65 -8.49
C SER A 193 -18.58 -12.40 -8.58
N GLU A 194 -19.18 -11.22 -8.41
CA GLU A 194 -18.47 -9.93 -8.38
C GLU A 194 -17.41 -9.89 -7.26
N PHE A 195 -17.68 -10.51 -6.11
CA PHE A 195 -16.77 -10.51 -4.97
C PHE A 195 -15.83 -11.71 -4.95
N SER A 196 -16.14 -12.78 -5.69
CA SER A 196 -15.26 -13.93 -5.84
C SER A 196 -14.27 -13.78 -6.98
N CYS A 197 -14.38 -12.71 -7.77
CA CYS A 197 -13.49 -12.37 -8.86
C CYS A 197 -12.92 -10.96 -8.71
N LYS A 198 -11.65 -10.76 -9.09
CA LYS A 198 -11.00 -9.46 -9.06
C LYS A 198 -10.02 -9.34 -10.22
N ARG A 199 -9.95 -8.17 -10.85
CA ARG A 199 -8.92 -7.88 -11.86
C ARG A 199 -7.62 -7.51 -11.15
N TYR A 200 -6.51 -8.01 -11.67
CA TYR A 200 -5.19 -7.66 -11.15
C TYR A 200 -4.85 -6.22 -11.50
N GLU A 201 -4.55 -5.42 -10.50
CA GLU A 201 -4.09 -4.05 -10.64
C GLU A 201 -2.63 -4.01 -10.21
N PHE A 202 -1.76 -3.48 -11.07
CA PHE A 202 -0.38 -3.24 -10.68
C PHE A 202 -0.35 -2.00 -9.81
N LEU A 203 -0.32 -2.22 -8.50
CA LEU A 203 0.05 -1.19 -7.54
C LEU A 203 1.55 -1.07 -7.61
N GLU A 204 2.02 -0.14 -8.44
CA GLU A 204 3.39 0.32 -8.39
C GLU A 204 3.63 0.76 -6.95
N SER A 205 4.49 0.02 -6.23
CA SER A 205 4.92 0.38 -4.89
C SER A 205 5.44 1.80 -4.99
N SER A 206 4.65 2.74 -4.46
CA SER A 206 4.94 4.16 -4.54
C SER A 206 6.06 4.48 -3.55
N ASP A 207 7.28 4.11 -3.93
CA ASP A 207 8.53 4.54 -3.31
C ASP A 207 8.81 6.04 -3.62
N HIS A 208 7.73 6.82 -3.81
CA HIS A 208 7.75 8.28 -3.95
C HIS A 208 8.31 8.96 -2.70
N THR A 209 8.33 8.26 -1.56
CA THR A 209 8.99 8.75 -0.34
C THR A 209 10.50 8.83 -0.55
N LEU A 210 11.16 7.78 -1.08
CA LEU A 210 12.60 7.84 -1.34
C LEU A 210 12.97 8.88 -2.40
N MET A 211 12.13 9.04 -3.43
CA MET A 211 12.32 10.07 -4.45
C MET A 211 12.16 11.50 -3.91
N ALA A 212 11.27 11.72 -2.92
CA ALA A 212 11.10 13.03 -2.29
C ALA A 212 12.35 13.49 -1.51
N TRP A 213 13.06 12.57 -0.84
CA TRP A 213 14.31 12.88 -0.15
C TRP A 213 15.46 13.17 -1.12
N ILE A 214 15.51 12.48 -2.27
CA ILE A 214 16.50 12.74 -3.32
C ILE A 214 16.31 14.15 -3.91
N ILE A 215 15.06 14.56 -4.15
CA ILE A 215 14.75 15.89 -4.67
C ILE A 215 15.07 16.97 -3.63
N GLY A 216 14.69 16.78 -2.36
CA GLY A 216 15.01 17.73 -1.28
C GLY A 216 16.52 17.86 -1.03
N GLY A 217 17.25 16.75 -1.02
CA GLY A 217 18.70 16.72 -0.84
C GLY A 217 19.46 17.35 -2.01
N GLY A 218 19.00 17.12 -3.25
CA GLY A 218 19.58 17.71 -4.45
C GLY A 218 19.48 19.23 -4.48
N VAL A 219 18.33 19.79 -4.10
CA VAL A 219 18.14 21.26 -4.04
C VAL A 219 19.02 21.89 -2.96
N ALA A 220 19.11 21.28 -1.76
CA ALA A 220 19.96 21.78 -0.69
C ALA A 220 21.46 21.77 -1.06
N LEU A 221 21.92 20.70 -1.72
CA LEU A 221 23.30 20.60 -2.20
C LEU A 221 23.62 21.65 -3.27
N LEU A 222 22.69 21.88 -4.20
CA LEU A 222 22.86 22.89 -5.25
C LEU A 222 22.95 24.31 -4.68
N LEU A 223 22.11 24.65 -3.70
CA LEU A 223 22.19 25.93 -2.99
C LEU A 223 23.54 26.11 -2.28
N LEU A 224 24.07 25.07 -1.62
CA LEU A 224 25.38 25.12 -0.97
C LEU A 224 26.52 25.38 -1.98
N VAL A 225 26.46 24.75 -3.15
CA VAL A 225 27.45 24.96 -4.23
C VAL A 225 27.41 26.40 -4.74
N VAL A 226 26.22 26.97 -4.94
CA VAL A 226 26.07 28.37 -5.38
C VAL A 226 26.62 29.34 -4.33
N ILE A 227 26.29 29.15 -3.05
CA ILE A 227 26.81 29.99 -1.95
C ILE A 227 28.34 29.91 -1.89
N ALA A 228 28.91 28.70 -1.97
CA ALA A 228 30.35 28.50 -1.97
C ALA A 228 31.03 29.20 -3.16
N ALA A 229 30.41 29.17 -4.35
CA ALA A 229 30.91 29.86 -5.55
C ALA A 229 30.88 31.39 -5.38
N LEU A 230 29.81 31.96 -4.82
CA LEU A 230 29.71 33.40 -4.53
C LEU A 230 30.77 33.87 -3.53
N ILE A 231 30.98 33.09 -2.46
CA ILE A 231 32.02 33.33 -1.46
C ILE A 231 33.41 33.26 -2.14
N CYS A 232 33.70 32.18 -2.88
CA CYS A 232 34.93 32.04 -3.69
C CYS A 232 35.16 33.26 -4.61
N GLY A 233 34.10 33.74 -5.27
CA GLY A 233 34.14 34.89 -6.18
C GLY A 233 34.53 36.19 -5.47
N LYS A 234 33.93 36.45 -4.30
CA LYS A 234 34.26 37.62 -3.45
C LYS A 234 35.71 37.53 -2.96
N TYR A 235 36.14 36.40 -2.42
CA TYR A 235 37.53 36.20 -1.97
C TYR A 235 38.56 36.36 -3.09
N LYS A 236 38.26 35.90 -4.32
CA LYS A 236 39.13 36.13 -5.49
C LYS A 236 39.19 37.60 -5.88
N LYS A 237 38.08 38.35 -5.84
CA LYS A 237 38.08 39.80 -6.10
C LYS A 237 38.89 40.58 -5.05
N PHE A 238 38.75 40.25 -3.76
CA PHE A 238 39.55 40.85 -2.69
C PHE A 238 41.05 40.54 -2.82
N ARG A 239 41.44 39.33 -3.24
CA ARG A 239 42.85 39.00 -3.53
C ARG A 239 43.40 39.68 -4.78
N LYS A 240 42.55 39.97 -5.77
CA LYS A 240 42.98 40.66 -7.00
C LYS A 240 43.24 42.14 -6.73
N GLY A 241 42.41 42.81 -5.92
CA GLY A 241 42.66 44.18 -5.47
C GLY A 241 43.89 44.35 -4.55
N LYS A 242 44.26 43.31 -3.79
CA LYS A 242 45.48 43.34 -2.96
C LYS A 242 46.78 43.16 -3.75
N ARG A 243 46.75 42.57 -4.96
CA ARG A 243 47.93 42.42 -5.83
C ARG A 243 48.23 43.68 -6.63
N ASP A 244 47.20 44.39 -7.11
CA ASP A 244 47.39 45.71 -7.76
C ASP A 244 47.96 46.76 -6.79
N SER A 245 47.76 46.59 -5.49
CA SER A 245 48.24 47.55 -4.48
C SER A 245 49.70 47.34 -4.05
N THR A 246 50.36 46.26 -4.50
CA THR A 246 51.77 45.95 -4.15
C THR A 246 52.77 46.14 -5.29
N ASP A 247 52.30 46.41 -6.52
CA ASP A 247 53.19 46.68 -7.67
C ASP A 247 53.55 48.17 -7.84
N GLY A 248 53.09 49.04 -6.93
CA GLY A 248 53.25 50.49 -7.01
C GLY A 248 54.47 51.09 -6.28
N LEU A 249 55.41 50.30 -5.75
CA LEU A 249 56.50 50.83 -4.92
C LEU A 249 57.89 50.27 -5.27
N THR A 250 58.36 50.51 -6.49
CA THR A 250 59.81 50.64 -6.77
C THR A 250 60.02 51.58 -7.96
N LYS A 251 60.09 52.88 -7.68
CA LYS A 251 60.72 53.86 -8.59
C LYS A 251 61.59 54.78 -7.75
N VAL A 252 62.81 54.35 -7.49
CA VAL A 252 63.90 55.24 -7.07
C VAL A 252 64.52 55.77 -8.35
N HIS A 253 64.21 57.01 -8.69
CA HIS A 253 64.89 57.77 -9.72
C HIS A 253 66.01 58.55 -9.02
N VAL A 254 67.26 58.21 -9.31
CA VAL A 254 68.42 59.04 -8.97
C VAL A 254 68.86 59.69 -10.27
N GLU A 255 68.60 60.99 -10.41
CA GLU A 255 69.37 61.87 -11.27
C GLU A 255 70.55 62.43 -10.46
N HIS A 256 71.75 62.36 -11.02
CA HIS A 256 72.85 63.24 -10.62
C HIS A 256 73.69 63.63 -11.83
N CYS A 257 74.07 64.90 -11.83
CA CYS A 257 74.44 65.74 -12.96
C CYS A 257 75.85 65.53 -13.54
N ASP A 258 75.94 66.00 -14.77
CA ASP A 258 76.98 66.82 -15.42
C ASP A 258 78.41 66.33 -15.70
N LEU A 259 78.66 66.34 -17.03
CA LEU A 259 79.67 67.08 -17.78
C LEU A 259 81.15 67.06 -17.38
N ASP A 260 81.92 66.75 -18.42
CA ASP A 260 83.25 67.21 -18.77
C ASP A 260 84.50 66.38 -18.40
N LYS A 261 85.13 65.98 -19.51
CA LYS A 261 86.57 65.88 -19.78
C LYS A 261 87.40 64.66 -19.33
N CYS A 262 88.06 64.15 -20.37
CA CYS A 262 89.46 63.74 -20.43
C CYS A 262 89.86 62.39 -19.82
N SER A 263 89.96 61.40 -20.72
CA SER A 263 91.20 60.71 -21.07
C SER A 263 92.29 60.61 -19.99
N SER A 264 92.62 59.38 -19.60
CA SER A 264 94.02 58.93 -19.55
C SER A 264 94.09 57.41 -19.64
N VAL A 265 94.72 56.94 -20.72
CA VAL A 265 95.31 55.61 -20.85
C VAL A 265 96.53 55.53 -19.93
N VAL A 266 96.71 54.39 -19.25
CA VAL A 266 98.00 53.96 -18.72
C VAL A 266 98.26 52.53 -19.21
N VAL A 267 99.32 52.42 -20.02
CA VAL A 267 99.94 51.28 -20.72
C VAL A 267 99.18 50.70 -21.90
#